data_AF-A0A4V3HII6-F1
#
_entry.id   AF-A0A4V3HII6-F1
#
_cell.length_a   1.000
_cell.length_b   1.000
_cell.length_c   1.000
_cell.angle_alpha   90.00
_cell.angle_beta   90.00
_cell.angle_gamma   90.00
#
_symmetry.space_group_name_H-M   'P 1'
#
loop_
_entity.id
_entity.type
_entity.pdbx_description
1 polymer ?
#
loop_
_entity_poly.entity_id
_entity_poly.type
_entity_poly.pdbx_seq_one_letter_code
_entity_poly.pdbx_strand_id
1 'polypeptide(L)'
;MMEVLVYDFWKKSSPQHAKESFDYLLTKPNLHEYLEILFEVDELVEYFCSYCWILREEDVLKELINHTAMPVNLICKAVYYGFGKYIKTGNITPDYYFSIWAKIISSEKSLELLLNEPMVEKDVTFQLNLLSNLNAKQWEEYFESSIAESGDQNTDSFLRIFEKIDSIHCKRLLYRNPNLYQYLRMLVVFDKKESVPGFLFQLENNLKTIHRWEEYANAKLREFSPKVEREKTPSRRNVNRLTDILRDGLFIADVSDRLDFIEYLMIREVIVDEQEMDIICQFVGLSDSNGKQESKFSSILSCPVNYPQANVMDFAEVHNSKVNPTLI
;
A
#
# COMPACT_ATOMS: atom_id res chain seq x y z
N MET A 1 35.62 1.27 -9.36
CA MET A 1 34.90 2.53 -9.65
C MET A 1 34.86 3.34 -8.36
N MET A 2 35.76 4.31 -8.24
CA MET A 2 35.81 5.31 -7.15
C MET A 2 34.93 6.53 -7.51
N GLU A 3 34.29 6.47 -8.68
CA GLU A 3 33.50 7.55 -9.31
C GLU A 3 32.15 7.78 -8.63
N VAL A 4 31.64 6.80 -7.89
CA VAL A 4 30.38 6.90 -7.12
C VAL A 4 30.49 7.92 -5.97
N LEU A 5 31.70 8.31 -5.59
CA LEU A 5 31.96 9.38 -4.62
C LEU A 5 32.32 10.72 -5.29
N VAL A 6 32.21 10.81 -6.61
CA VAL A 6 32.54 12.02 -7.37
C VAL A 6 31.26 12.75 -7.74
N TYR A 7 31.10 13.98 -7.24
CA TYR A 7 29.95 14.83 -7.56
C TYR A 7 29.70 14.98 -9.07
N ASP A 8 30.77 15.22 -9.84
CA ASP A 8 30.69 15.45 -11.28
C ASP A 8 30.19 14.23 -12.06
N PHE A 9 30.39 13.03 -11.51
CA PHE A 9 29.84 11.80 -12.07
C PHE A 9 28.32 11.86 -11.98
N TRP A 10 27.77 11.97 -10.76
CA TRP A 10 26.33 12.00 -10.54
C TRP A 10 25.62 13.12 -11.28
N LYS A 11 26.23 14.30 -11.37
CA LYS A 11 25.68 15.43 -12.14
C LYS A 11 25.48 15.11 -13.64
N LYS A 12 26.34 14.26 -14.21
CA LYS A 12 26.35 13.92 -15.64
C LYS A 12 25.71 12.55 -15.92
N SER A 13 25.40 11.78 -14.88
CA SER A 13 24.85 10.44 -14.99
C SER A 13 23.45 10.45 -15.59
N SER A 14 23.18 9.54 -16.52
CA SER A 14 21.80 9.23 -16.92
C SER A 14 21.16 8.31 -15.87
N PRO A 15 19.82 8.14 -15.86
CA PRO A 15 19.17 7.17 -14.98
C PRO A 15 19.74 5.75 -15.08
N GLN A 16 20.13 5.34 -16.30
CA GLN A 16 20.77 4.04 -16.52
C GLN A 16 22.13 3.91 -15.81
N HIS A 17 22.99 4.94 -15.91
CA HIS A 17 24.29 4.92 -15.21
C HIS A 17 24.12 4.97 -13.68
N ALA A 18 23.09 5.69 -13.19
CA ALA A 18 22.75 5.70 -11.78
C ALA A 18 22.28 4.32 -11.29
N LYS A 19 21.45 3.63 -12.09
CA LYS A 19 21.02 2.25 -11.83
C LYS A 19 22.22 1.31 -11.70
N GLU A 20 23.12 1.34 -12.68
CA GLU A 20 24.36 0.55 -12.68
C GLU A 20 25.27 0.88 -11.48
N SER A 21 25.24 2.13 -11.01
CA SER A 21 25.97 2.55 -9.82
C SER A 21 25.35 1.99 -8.53
N PHE A 22 24.03 1.93 -8.44
CA PHE A 22 23.34 1.29 -7.31
C PHE A 22 23.59 -0.23 -7.30
N ASP A 23 23.54 -0.89 -8.45
CA ASP A 23 23.89 -2.31 -8.59
C ASP A 23 25.34 -2.54 -8.14
N TYR A 24 26.27 -1.68 -8.60
CA TYR A 24 27.65 -1.74 -8.19
C TYR A 24 27.82 -1.58 -6.68
N LEU A 25 27.13 -0.62 -6.04
CA LEU A 25 27.18 -0.39 -4.60
C LEU A 25 26.74 -1.62 -3.79
N LEU A 26 25.65 -2.28 -4.21
CA LEU A 26 25.14 -3.51 -3.57
C LEU A 26 26.16 -4.65 -3.58
N THR A 27 27.04 -4.72 -4.57
CA THR A 27 28.10 -5.76 -4.64
C THR A 27 29.31 -5.48 -3.75
N LYS A 28 29.37 -4.33 -3.06
CA LYS A 28 30.56 -3.93 -2.29
C LYS A 28 30.47 -4.28 -0.81
N PRO A 29 31.51 -4.91 -0.25
CA PRO A 29 31.54 -5.22 1.18
C PRO A 29 31.57 -3.97 2.07
N ASN A 30 32.05 -2.84 1.54
CA ASN A 30 32.20 -1.57 2.27
C ASN A 30 31.04 -0.59 1.99
N LEU A 31 29.85 -1.09 1.60
CA LEU A 31 28.71 -0.23 1.29
C LEU A 31 28.41 0.78 2.41
N HIS A 32 28.54 0.37 3.68
CA HIS A 32 28.34 1.25 4.83
C HIS A 32 29.24 2.50 4.78
N GLU A 33 30.55 2.34 4.55
CA GLU A 33 31.51 3.45 4.46
C GLU A 33 31.14 4.41 3.32
N TYR A 34 30.66 3.89 2.18
CA TYR A 34 30.19 4.74 1.08
C TYR A 34 28.97 5.57 1.47
N LEU A 35 28.01 4.96 2.16
CA LEU A 35 26.79 5.64 2.60
C LEU A 35 27.08 6.65 3.71
N GLU A 36 28.07 6.41 4.56
CA GLU A 36 28.57 7.40 5.53
C GLU A 36 29.14 8.64 4.84
N ILE A 37 29.99 8.46 3.82
CA ILE A 37 30.57 9.58 3.05
C ILE A 37 29.48 10.42 2.36
N LEU A 38 28.38 9.80 1.90
CA LEU A 38 27.27 10.56 1.33
C LEU A 38 26.79 11.64 2.31
N PHE A 39 26.76 11.39 3.62
CA PHE A 39 26.33 12.39 4.60
C PHE A 39 27.27 13.56 4.79
N GLU A 40 28.55 13.42 4.42
CA GLU A 40 29.53 14.49 4.59
C GLU A 40 29.46 15.54 3.45
N VAL A 41 28.83 15.20 2.32
CA VAL A 41 28.79 16.04 1.12
C VAL A 41 27.36 16.26 0.66
N ASP A 42 26.80 17.44 0.97
CA ASP A 42 25.42 17.82 0.68
C ASP A 42 25.03 17.62 -0.79
N GLU A 43 25.93 17.95 -1.73
CA GLU A 43 25.63 17.78 -3.16
C GLU A 43 25.50 16.31 -3.56
N LEU A 44 26.29 15.41 -2.96
CA LEU A 44 26.16 13.97 -3.22
C LEU A 44 24.85 13.42 -2.66
N VAL A 45 24.44 13.85 -1.45
CA VAL A 45 23.11 13.52 -0.90
C VAL A 45 22.02 13.95 -1.86
N GLU A 46 22.09 15.16 -2.41
CA GLU A 46 21.06 15.67 -3.29
C GLU A 46 20.91 14.81 -4.55
N TYR A 47 22.00 14.46 -5.23
CA TYR A 47 21.92 13.58 -6.40
C TYR A 47 21.44 12.18 -6.03
N PHE A 48 21.95 11.62 -4.94
CA PHE A 48 21.48 10.32 -4.45
C PHE A 48 19.97 10.32 -4.24
N CYS A 49 19.43 11.31 -3.53
CA CYS A 49 17.99 11.46 -3.30
C CYS A 49 17.21 11.65 -4.62
N SER A 50 17.77 12.44 -5.55
CA SER A 50 17.18 12.65 -6.87
C SER A 50 17.09 11.36 -7.68
N TYR A 51 18.13 10.54 -7.69
CA TYR A 51 18.11 9.24 -8.40
C TYR A 51 17.24 8.20 -7.70
N CYS A 52 17.17 8.21 -6.37
CA CYS A 52 16.19 7.38 -5.64
C CYS A 52 14.76 7.72 -6.09
N TRP A 53 14.44 9.01 -6.26
CA TRP A 53 13.13 9.42 -6.77
C TRP A 53 12.90 8.98 -8.22
N ILE A 54 13.90 9.11 -9.08
CA ILE A 54 13.80 8.71 -10.50
C ILE A 54 13.63 7.20 -10.64
N LEU A 55 14.41 6.42 -9.91
CA LEU A 55 14.49 4.95 -9.98
C LEU A 55 13.54 4.25 -8.99
N ARG A 56 12.53 4.95 -8.48
CA ARG A 56 11.61 4.44 -7.44
C ARG A 56 10.84 3.18 -7.81
N GLU A 57 10.75 2.86 -9.09
CA GLU A 57 10.06 1.67 -9.62
C GLU A 57 11.04 0.54 -9.98
N GLU A 58 12.34 0.73 -9.78
CA GLU A 58 13.38 -0.25 -10.14
C GLU A 58 13.72 -1.15 -8.95
N ASP A 59 13.90 -2.46 -9.22
CA ASP A 59 14.23 -3.46 -8.20
C ASP A 59 15.54 -3.15 -7.46
N VAL A 60 16.54 -2.58 -8.16
CA VAL A 60 17.82 -2.23 -7.54
C VAL A 60 17.66 -1.23 -6.39
N LEU A 61 16.73 -0.27 -6.51
CA LEU A 61 16.49 0.68 -5.43
C LEU A 61 15.84 -0.04 -4.26
N LYS A 62 14.89 -0.94 -4.53
CA LYS A 62 14.26 -1.75 -3.50
C LYS A 62 15.29 -2.57 -2.72
N GLU A 63 16.23 -3.20 -3.41
CA GLU A 63 17.34 -3.92 -2.77
C GLU A 63 18.22 -2.98 -1.94
N LEU A 64 18.60 -1.82 -2.49
CA LEU A 64 19.46 -0.85 -1.81
C LEU A 64 18.81 -0.26 -0.55
N ILE A 65 17.56 0.17 -0.63
CA ILE A 65 16.80 0.75 0.49
C ILE A 65 16.67 -0.24 1.65
N ASN A 66 16.48 -1.53 1.33
CA ASN A 66 16.31 -2.58 2.33
C ASN A 66 17.61 -3.23 2.78
N HIS A 67 18.75 -2.81 2.25
CA HIS A 67 20.03 -3.36 2.64
C HIS A 67 20.33 -3.04 4.11
N THR A 68 20.97 -3.97 4.81
CA THR A 68 21.29 -3.83 6.25
C THR A 68 22.20 -2.64 6.54
N ALA A 69 23.13 -2.35 5.64
CA ALA A 69 24.01 -1.19 5.71
C ALA A 69 23.32 0.16 5.43
N MET A 70 22.09 0.17 4.90
CA MET A 70 21.39 1.39 4.49
C MET A 70 20.88 2.19 5.70
N PRO A 71 21.39 3.42 5.92
CA PRO A 71 21.01 4.24 7.06
C PRO A 71 19.58 4.81 6.92
N VAL A 72 18.79 4.69 7.99
CA VAL A 72 17.38 5.13 8.02
C VAL A 72 17.20 6.63 7.76
N ASN A 73 18.11 7.47 8.25
CA ASN A 73 18.10 8.91 7.96
C ASN A 73 18.29 9.21 6.47
N LEU A 74 19.08 8.41 5.74
CA LEU A 74 19.24 8.59 4.28
C LEU A 74 17.96 8.25 3.54
N ILE A 75 17.27 7.20 3.97
CA ILE A 75 15.96 6.80 3.43
C ILE A 75 14.97 7.95 3.65
N CYS A 76 14.87 8.49 4.88
CA CYS A 76 14.04 9.65 5.18
C CYS A 76 14.37 10.85 4.28
N LYS A 77 15.65 11.19 4.11
CA LYS A 77 16.07 12.28 3.20
C LYS A 77 15.60 12.03 1.76
N ALA A 78 15.76 10.81 1.24
CA ALA A 78 15.32 10.47 -0.11
C ALA A 78 13.79 10.57 -0.28
N VAL A 79 13.04 10.06 0.70
CA VAL A 79 11.56 10.14 0.73
C VAL A 79 11.11 11.61 0.76
N TYR A 80 11.61 12.43 1.67
CA TYR A 80 11.17 13.83 1.78
C TYR A 80 11.67 14.71 0.63
N TYR A 81 12.86 14.43 0.07
CA TYR A 81 13.33 15.09 -1.14
C TYR A 81 12.38 14.84 -2.31
N GLY A 82 12.03 13.56 -2.54
CA GLY A 82 11.07 13.19 -3.58
C GLY A 82 9.68 13.78 -3.31
N PHE A 83 9.26 13.88 -2.05
CA PHE A 83 7.97 14.45 -1.69
C PHE A 83 7.90 15.94 -2.07
N GLY A 84 8.97 16.69 -1.77
CA GLY A 84 9.10 18.08 -2.21
C GLY A 84 9.05 18.24 -3.74
N LYS A 85 9.62 17.30 -4.51
CA LYS A 85 9.49 17.28 -5.98
C LYS A 85 8.07 16.93 -6.41
N TYR A 86 7.45 15.95 -5.77
CA TYR A 86 6.09 15.49 -6.05
C TYR A 86 5.06 16.62 -5.88
N ILE A 87 5.12 17.37 -4.78
CA ILE A 87 4.27 18.54 -4.55
C ILE A 87 4.46 19.59 -5.67
N LYS A 88 5.70 19.85 -6.08
CA LYS A 88 6.01 20.81 -7.15
C LYS A 88 5.41 20.43 -8.50
N THR A 89 5.13 19.15 -8.74
CA THR A 89 4.45 18.69 -9.97
C THR A 89 2.94 18.95 -9.97
N GLY A 90 2.38 19.56 -8.91
CA GLY A 90 0.95 19.83 -8.79
C GLY A 90 0.14 18.65 -8.25
N ASN A 91 0.80 17.55 -7.88
CA ASN A 91 0.16 16.42 -7.23
C ASN A 91 0.05 16.66 -5.72
N ILE A 92 -1.17 16.66 -5.18
CA ILE A 92 -1.48 17.05 -3.79
C ILE A 92 -2.01 15.87 -2.97
N THR A 93 -1.55 14.65 -3.26
CA THR A 93 -1.98 13.44 -2.52
C THR A 93 -0.80 12.82 -1.78
N PRO A 94 -0.48 13.29 -0.55
CA PRO A 94 0.60 12.74 0.28
C PRO A 94 0.44 11.24 0.54
N ASP A 95 -0.78 10.78 0.78
CA ASP A 95 -1.08 9.36 1.00
C ASP A 95 -0.61 8.49 -0.18
N TYR A 96 -0.98 8.87 -1.41
CA TYR A 96 -0.53 8.17 -2.61
C TYR A 96 1.00 8.19 -2.73
N TYR A 97 1.64 9.32 -2.44
CA TYR A 97 3.09 9.42 -2.47
C TYR A 97 3.77 8.45 -1.49
N PHE A 98 3.35 8.47 -0.22
CA PHE A 98 3.94 7.61 0.79
C PHE A 98 3.62 6.12 0.56
N SER A 99 2.49 5.82 -0.08
CA SER A 99 2.15 4.44 -0.48
C SER A 99 3.13 3.88 -1.52
N ILE A 100 3.71 4.71 -2.40
CA ILE A 100 4.75 4.29 -3.34
C ILE A 100 5.99 3.87 -2.56
N TRP A 101 6.41 4.67 -1.58
CA TRP A 101 7.58 4.35 -0.76
C TRP A 101 7.35 3.16 0.15
N ALA A 102 6.15 3.01 0.70
CA ALA A 102 5.78 1.82 1.48
C ALA A 102 5.97 0.53 0.66
N LYS A 103 5.66 0.53 -0.64
CA LYS A 103 5.89 -0.65 -1.51
C LYS A 103 7.38 -1.00 -1.69
N ILE A 104 8.27 -0.01 -1.56
CA ILE A 104 9.72 -0.18 -1.70
C ILE A 104 10.32 -0.65 -0.38
N ILE A 105 9.85 -0.13 0.75
CA ILE A 105 10.41 -0.39 2.09
C ILE A 105 9.85 -1.71 2.64
N SER A 106 10.74 -2.61 3.05
CA SER A 106 10.43 -3.90 3.68
C SER A 106 9.85 -3.72 5.07
N SER A 107 9.17 -4.76 5.58
CA SER A 107 8.65 -4.80 6.95
C SER A 107 9.75 -4.51 7.99
N GLU A 108 10.92 -5.13 7.85
CA GLU A 108 12.08 -4.94 8.73
C GLU A 108 12.57 -3.49 8.72
N LYS A 109 12.74 -2.90 7.53
CA LYS A 109 13.22 -1.53 7.39
C LYS A 109 12.16 -0.50 7.81
N SER A 110 10.88 -0.81 7.62
CA SER A 110 9.76 -0.01 8.13
C SER A 110 9.76 0.05 9.65
N LEU A 111 10.01 -1.08 10.33
CA LEU A 111 10.17 -1.09 11.79
C LEU A 111 11.36 -0.24 12.23
N GLU A 112 12.51 -0.39 11.57
CA GLU A 112 13.72 0.38 11.89
C GLU A 112 13.47 1.90 11.77
N LEU A 113 12.78 2.33 10.71
CA LEU A 113 12.36 3.74 10.52
C LEU A 113 11.41 4.22 11.62
N LEU A 114 10.42 3.41 11.98
CA LEU A 114 9.43 3.75 13.01
C LEU A 114 10.06 3.93 14.39
N LEU A 115 11.08 3.14 14.72
CA LEU A 115 11.74 3.17 16.04
C LEU A 115 12.88 4.20 16.12
N ASN A 116 13.62 4.40 15.03
CA ASN A 116 14.88 5.14 15.08
C ASN A 116 14.83 6.54 14.45
N GLU A 117 13.77 6.90 13.70
CA GLU A 117 13.73 8.20 13.01
C GLU A 117 12.71 9.22 13.54
N PRO A 118 13.16 10.31 14.21
CA PRO A 118 12.28 11.33 14.77
C PRO A 118 11.43 12.10 13.73
N MET A 119 11.85 12.12 12.46
CA MET A 119 11.02 12.73 11.41
C MET A 119 9.76 11.91 11.13
N VAL A 120 9.84 10.59 11.23
CA VAL A 120 8.70 9.68 11.00
C VAL A 120 7.64 9.92 12.07
N GLU A 121 8.03 10.11 13.33
CA GLU A 121 7.11 10.41 14.44
C GLU A 121 6.28 11.69 14.22
N LYS A 122 6.84 12.66 13.48
CA LYS A 122 6.20 13.95 13.21
C LYS A 122 5.25 13.92 12.01
N ASP A 123 5.34 12.91 11.16
CA ASP A 123 4.52 12.76 9.95
C ASP A 123 3.62 11.54 10.02
N VAL A 124 2.39 11.78 10.48
CA VAL A 124 1.37 10.74 10.66
C VAL A 124 1.10 9.98 9.36
N THR A 125 1.12 10.65 8.19
CA THR A 125 0.80 9.96 6.93
C THR A 125 1.87 8.95 6.57
N PHE A 126 3.14 9.35 6.70
CA PHE A 126 4.25 8.44 6.46
C PHE A 126 4.30 7.32 7.51
N GLN A 127 4.10 7.66 8.78
CA GLN A 127 4.03 6.70 9.88
C GLN A 127 3.00 5.60 9.62
N LEU A 128 1.79 5.94 9.16
CA LEU A 128 0.75 4.96 8.87
C LEU A 128 1.10 4.04 7.70
N ASN A 129 1.71 4.59 6.66
CA ASN A 129 2.17 3.81 5.52
C ASN A 129 3.27 2.81 5.94
N LEU A 130 4.18 3.20 6.84
CA LEU A 130 5.16 2.27 7.41
C LEU A 130 4.52 1.23 8.34
N LEU A 131 3.55 1.62 9.17
CA LEU A 131 2.82 0.68 10.02
C LEU A 131 2.07 -0.36 9.17
N SER A 132 1.54 0.02 8.00
CA SER A 132 0.90 -0.91 7.08
C SER A 132 1.83 -1.95 6.44
N ASN A 133 3.15 -1.75 6.50
CA ASN A 133 4.11 -2.71 5.97
C ASN A 133 4.49 -3.81 6.97
N LEU A 134 4.19 -3.62 8.25
CA LEU A 134 4.67 -4.52 9.29
C LEU A 134 3.95 -5.88 9.21
N ASN A 135 4.75 -6.94 9.12
CA ASN A 135 4.28 -8.32 9.25
C ASN A 135 4.12 -8.70 10.74
N ALA A 136 3.64 -9.92 11.01
CA ALA A 136 3.36 -10.37 12.38
C ALA A 136 4.57 -10.25 13.32
N LYS A 137 5.76 -10.65 12.85
CA LYS A 137 7.01 -10.59 13.64
C LYS A 137 7.39 -9.14 13.97
N GLN A 138 7.36 -8.24 12.99
CA GLN A 138 7.70 -6.85 13.24
C GLN A 138 6.66 -6.11 14.08
N TRP A 139 5.38 -6.51 14.03
CA TRP A 139 4.38 -6.00 14.97
C TRP A 139 4.70 -6.41 16.41
N GLU A 140 5.09 -7.67 16.64
CA GLU A 140 5.53 -8.14 17.97
C GLU A 140 6.73 -7.30 18.44
N GLU A 141 7.77 -7.16 17.62
CA GLU A 141 8.97 -6.36 17.93
C GLU A 141 8.64 -4.88 18.17
N TYR A 142 7.72 -4.29 17.39
CA TYR A 142 7.25 -2.91 17.57
C TYR A 142 6.61 -2.73 18.94
N PHE A 143 5.73 -3.63 19.36
CA PHE A 143 5.12 -3.57 20.68
C PHE A 143 6.11 -3.89 21.79
N GLU A 144 7.02 -4.87 21.65
CA GLU A 144 8.04 -5.19 22.66
C GLU A 144 9.00 -4.01 22.90
N SER A 145 9.51 -3.41 21.83
CA SER A 145 10.38 -2.23 21.90
C SER A 145 9.66 -1.02 22.48
N SER A 146 8.38 -0.84 22.14
CA SER A 146 7.55 0.24 22.69
C SER A 146 7.14 0.00 24.14
N ILE A 147 6.99 -1.24 24.61
CA ILE A 147 6.50 -1.56 25.96
C ILE A 147 7.63 -1.54 27.02
N ALA A 148 8.89 -1.74 26.61
CA ALA A 148 10.01 -1.90 27.53
C ALA A 148 10.42 -0.63 28.31
N GLU A 149 10.11 0.58 27.84
CA GLU A 149 10.61 1.82 28.46
C GLU A 149 9.65 2.49 29.47
N SER A 150 8.35 2.21 29.44
CA SER A 150 7.40 2.53 30.53
C SER A 150 6.00 2.00 30.18
N GLY A 151 5.66 0.84 30.73
CA GLY A 151 4.54 -0.03 30.30
C GLY A 151 3.10 0.54 30.31
N ASP A 152 2.90 1.83 30.58
CA ASP A 152 1.59 2.50 30.56
C ASP A 152 1.52 3.74 29.64
N GLN A 153 2.65 4.40 29.31
CA GLN A 153 2.63 5.63 28.49
C GLN A 153 2.68 5.36 26.98
N ASN A 154 3.15 4.19 26.58
CA ASN A 154 3.49 3.91 25.18
C ASN A 154 2.33 3.30 24.37
N THR A 155 1.43 2.53 25.01
CA THR A 155 0.14 2.16 24.40
C THR A 155 -0.69 3.40 24.10
N ASP A 156 -0.74 4.35 25.03
CA ASP A 156 -1.38 5.65 24.84
C ASP A 156 -0.73 6.44 23.69
N SER A 157 0.60 6.43 23.57
CA SER A 157 1.31 7.07 22.46
C SER A 157 0.97 6.46 21.09
N PHE A 158 0.91 5.12 21.00
CA PHE A 158 0.48 4.42 19.80
C PHE A 158 -0.98 4.73 19.44
N LEU A 159 -1.88 4.71 20.43
CA LEU A 159 -3.29 5.08 20.23
C LEU A 159 -3.45 6.54 19.79
N ARG A 160 -2.60 7.46 20.28
CA ARG A 160 -2.57 8.88 19.86
C ARG A 160 -2.17 9.08 18.40
N ILE A 161 -1.49 8.12 17.76
CA ILE A 161 -1.25 8.19 16.30
C ILE A 161 -2.60 8.21 15.58
N PHE A 162 -3.53 7.36 16.02
CA PHE A 162 -4.85 7.22 15.43
C PHE A 162 -5.78 8.40 15.74
N GLU A 163 -5.54 9.18 16.81
CA GLU A 163 -6.26 10.43 17.09
C GLU A 163 -6.05 11.49 16.00
N LYS A 164 -4.91 11.43 15.30
CA LYS A 164 -4.54 12.39 14.27
C LYS A 164 -5.06 12.01 12.87
N ILE A 165 -5.76 10.87 12.77
CA ILE A 165 -6.28 10.31 11.52
C ILE A 165 -7.79 10.51 11.50
N ASP A 166 -8.35 10.89 10.35
CA ASP A 166 -9.79 10.81 10.21
C ASP A 166 -10.29 9.35 10.21
N SER A 167 -11.53 9.17 10.62
CA SER A 167 -12.14 7.85 10.80
C SER A 167 -12.14 6.99 9.52
N ILE A 168 -12.25 7.61 8.34
CA ILE A 168 -12.31 6.89 7.07
C ILE A 168 -10.94 6.27 6.76
N HIS A 169 -9.86 7.03 6.83
CA HIS A 169 -8.51 6.52 6.60
C HIS A 169 -8.10 5.49 7.68
N CYS A 170 -8.48 5.72 8.94
CA CYS A 170 -8.29 4.74 10.01
C CYS A 170 -8.98 3.40 9.69
N LYS A 171 -10.27 3.42 9.33
CA LYS A 171 -11.02 2.21 8.96
C LYS A 171 -10.36 1.46 7.80
N ARG A 172 -9.91 2.17 6.76
CA ARG A 172 -9.20 1.58 5.61
C ARG A 172 -7.88 0.94 6.00
N LEU A 173 -7.09 1.61 6.83
CA LEU A 173 -5.84 1.07 7.33
C LEU A 173 -6.07 -0.23 8.11
N LEU A 174 -7.07 -0.27 8.99
CA LEU A 174 -7.37 -1.44 9.82
C LEU A 174 -7.79 -2.66 9.00
N TYR A 175 -8.68 -2.49 8.02
CA TYR A 175 -9.20 -3.63 7.28
C TYR A 175 -8.19 -4.17 6.24
N ARG A 176 -7.27 -3.33 5.76
CA ARG A 176 -6.14 -3.75 4.91
C ARG A 176 -5.01 -4.42 5.71
N ASN A 177 -4.96 -4.22 7.02
CA ASN A 177 -3.92 -4.76 7.90
C ASN A 177 -4.51 -5.62 9.02
N PRO A 178 -4.84 -6.90 8.74
CA PRO A 178 -5.47 -7.79 9.72
C PRO A 178 -4.70 -7.93 11.04
N ASN A 179 -3.36 -7.93 10.99
CA ASN A 179 -2.54 -8.02 12.20
C ASN A 179 -2.72 -6.78 13.08
N LEU A 180 -2.63 -5.58 12.50
CA LEU A 180 -2.91 -4.32 13.19
C LEU A 180 -4.30 -4.32 13.82
N TYR A 181 -5.31 -4.77 13.07
CA TYR A 181 -6.67 -4.91 13.58
C TYR A 181 -6.73 -5.83 14.82
N GLN A 182 -6.10 -7.02 14.78
CA GLN A 182 -6.09 -7.93 15.91
C GLN A 182 -5.34 -7.33 17.12
N TYR A 183 -4.21 -6.67 16.90
CA TYR A 183 -3.46 -5.99 17.97
C TYR A 183 -4.26 -4.86 18.60
N LEU A 184 -4.87 -3.98 17.80
CA LEU A 184 -5.71 -2.90 18.34
C LEU A 184 -6.95 -3.42 19.04
N ARG A 185 -7.59 -4.47 18.52
CA ARG A 185 -8.71 -5.13 19.20
C ARG A 185 -8.27 -5.69 20.53
N MET A 186 -7.10 -6.33 20.60
CA MET A 186 -6.51 -6.83 21.83
C MET A 186 -6.29 -5.66 22.81
N LEU A 187 -5.59 -4.61 22.39
CA LEU A 187 -5.32 -3.44 23.22
C LEU A 187 -6.60 -2.79 23.76
N VAL A 188 -7.61 -2.55 22.92
CA VAL A 188 -8.89 -1.95 23.34
C VAL A 188 -9.69 -2.88 24.27
N VAL A 189 -9.60 -4.20 24.12
CA VAL A 189 -10.29 -5.18 24.99
C VAL A 189 -9.58 -5.37 26.33
N PHE A 190 -8.24 -5.35 26.34
CA PHE A 190 -7.43 -5.56 27.54
C PHE A 190 -7.21 -4.28 28.35
N ASP A 191 -7.16 -3.12 27.69
CA ASP A 191 -6.95 -1.83 28.34
C ASP A 191 -8.30 -1.25 28.80
N LYS A 192 -8.82 -1.77 29.91
CA LYS A 192 -9.97 -1.20 30.64
C LYS A 192 -9.62 0.12 31.34
N LYS A 193 -8.70 0.91 30.78
CA LYS A 193 -8.30 2.19 31.35
C LYS A 193 -9.23 3.29 30.86
N GLU A 194 -9.54 4.19 31.79
CA GLU A 194 -10.26 5.44 31.53
C GLU A 194 -9.40 6.37 30.66
N SER A 195 -9.28 6.12 29.34
CA SER A 195 -8.65 7.08 28.41
C SER A 195 -9.59 7.45 27.25
N VAL A 196 -9.66 8.77 27.02
CA VAL A 196 -10.36 9.57 25.98
C VAL A 196 -11.69 9.01 25.41
N PRO A 197 -12.86 9.42 25.96
CA PRO A 197 -14.18 8.89 25.62
C PRO A 197 -14.61 9.02 24.14
N GLY A 198 -14.05 9.95 23.37
CA GLY A 198 -14.45 10.19 21.98
C GLY A 198 -13.66 9.40 20.95
N PHE A 199 -12.35 9.22 21.17
CA PHE A 199 -11.44 8.56 20.24
C PHE A 199 -11.58 7.04 20.30
N LEU A 200 -11.60 6.46 21.51
CA LEU A 200 -11.89 5.03 21.69
C LEU A 200 -13.25 4.67 21.09
N PHE A 201 -14.25 5.55 21.19
CA PHE A 201 -15.56 5.30 20.58
C PHE A 201 -15.50 5.23 19.05
N GLN A 202 -14.74 6.11 18.38
CA GLN A 202 -14.57 6.05 16.92
C GLN A 202 -13.77 4.81 16.50
N LEU A 203 -12.66 4.53 17.18
CA LEU A 203 -11.85 3.34 16.94
C LEU A 203 -12.66 2.06 17.18
N GLU A 204 -13.41 2.00 18.28
CA GLU A 204 -14.30 0.89 18.63
C GLU A 204 -15.40 0.70 17.59
N ASN A 205 -15.99 1.77 17.05
CA ASN A 205 -16.95 1.68 15.97
C ASN A 205 -16.32 1.11 14.69
N ASN A 206 -15.13 1.58 14.32
CA ASN A 206 -14.39 1.01 13.18
C ASN A 206 -14.06 -0.47 13.41
N LEU A 207 -13.58 -0.83 14.61
CA LEU A 207 -13.29 -2.21 14.99
C LEU A 207 -14.56 -3.09 14.96
N LYS A 208 -15.71 -2.60 15.42
CA LYS A 208 -17.00 -3.29 15.37
C LYS A 208 -17.48 -3.50 13.94
N THR A 209 -17.37 -2.48 13.09
CA THR A 209 -17.75 -2.59 11.68
C THR A 209 -16.88 -3.62 10.96
N ILE A 210 -15.57 -3.56 11.13
CA ILE A 210 -14.63 -4.52 10.54
C ILE A 210 -14.88 -5.93 11.10
N HIS A 211 -15.19 -6.06 12.39
CA HIS A 211 -15.53 -7.34 12.99
C HIS A 211 -16.77 -7.99 12.34
N ARG A 212 -17.83 -7.21 12.10
CA ARG A 212 -19.03 -7.68 11.40
C ARG A 212 -18.71 -8.15 9.99
N TRP A 213 -17.85 -7.42 9.29
CA TRP A 213 -17.39 -7.82 7.96
C TRP A 213 -16.55 -9.09 8.00
N GLU A 214 -15.71 -9.25 9.02
CA GLU A 214 -14.93 -10.47 9.25
C GLU A 214 -15.82 -11.69 9.50
N GLU A 215 -16.82 -11.56 10.38
CA GLU A 215 -17.80 -12.62 10.64
C GLU A 215 -18.55 -13.01 9.37
N TYR A 216 -18.98 -12.01 8.58
CA TYR A 216 -19.63 -12.20 7.30
C TYR A 216 -18.73 -12.96 6.31
N ALA A 217 -17.49 -12.50 6.12
CA ALA A 217 -16.54 -13.10 5.21
C ALA A 217 -16.23 -14.55 5.61
N ASN A 218 -16.01 -14.80 6.91
CA ASN A 218 -15.77 -16.13 7.43
C ASN A 218 -16.98 -17.07 7.25
N ALA A 219 -18.21 -16.56 7.40
CA ALA A 219 -19.41 -17.34 7.11
C ALA A 219 -19.46 -17.73 5.63
N LYS A 220 -19.18 -16.80 4.71
CA LYS A 220 -19.15 -17.08 3.27
C LYS A 220 -18.04 -18.06 2.87
N LEU A 221 -16.84 -17.91 3.41
CA LEU A 221 -15.72 -18.83 3.13
C LEU A 221 -15.95 -20.25 3.67
N ARG A 222 -16.93 -20.47 4.57
CA ARG A 222 -17.36 -21.83 4.95
C ARG A 222 -18.28 -22.48 3.92
N GLU A 223 -18.93 -21.69 3.07
CA GLU A 223 -19.88 -22.16 2.06
C GLU A 223 -19.21 -22.50 0.72
N PHE A 224 -18.01 -21.98 0.45
CA PHE A 224 -17.29 -22.22 -0.81
C PHE A 224 -15.76 -22.14 -0.66
N SER A 225 -15.03 -22.58 -1.69
CA SER A 225 -13.57 -22.45 -1.77
C SER A 225 -13.16 -21.43 -2.84
N PRO A 226 -12.45 -20.35 -2.48
CA PRO A 226 -11.97 -19.35 -3.44
C PRO A 226 -11.11 -19.95 -4.55
N LYS A 227 -10.24 -20.91 -4.21
CA LYS A 227 -9.38 -21.61 -5.17
C LYS A 227 -10.20 -22.33 -6.25
N VAL A 228 -11.22 -23.07 -5.81
CA VAL A 228 -12.10 -23.82 -6.72
C VAL A 228 -12.96 -22.88 -7.58
N GLU A 229 -13.39 -21.74 -7.05
CA GLU A 229 -14.16 -20.76 -7.83
C GLU A 229 -13.32 -20.04 -8.88
N ARG A 230 -12.03 -19.76 -8.60
CA ARG A 230 -11.11 -19.15 -9.58
C ARG A 230 -10.82 -20.05 -10.79
N GLU A 231 -10.82 -21.36 -10.60
CA GLU A 231 -10.64 -22.34 -11.68
C GLU A 231 -11.86 -22.44 -12.61
N LYS A 232 -13.02 -21.95 -12.18
CA LYS A 232 -14.24 -21.97 -12.97
C LYS A 232 -14.30 -20.75 -13.89
N THR A 233 -14.86 -20.96 -15.09
CA THR A 233 -15.30 -19.86 -15.96
C THR A 233 -16.35 -19.00 -15.24
N PRO A 234 -16.39 -17.67 -15.45
CA PRO A 234 -17.31 -16.77 -14.73
C PRO A 234 -18.77 -17.24 -14.70
N SER A 235 -19.29 -17.76 -15.81
CA SER A 235 -20.67 -18.28 -15.93
C SER A 235 -20.99 -19.53 -15.09
N ARG A 236 -19.97 -20.21 -14.55
CA ARG A 236 -20.10 -21.43 -13.75
C ARG A 236 -19.80 -21.22 -12.28
N ARG A 237 -19.46 -19.99 -11.89
CA ARG A 237 -19.17 -19.65 -10.50
C ARG A 237 -20.44 -19.61 -9.67
N ASN A 238 -20.27 -19.66 -8.35
CA ASN A 238 -21.39 -19.59 -7.42
C ASN A 238 -22.08 -18.23 -7.48
N VAL A 239 -23.15 -18.14 -8.28
CA VAL A 239 -23.96 -16.92 -8.44
C VAL A 239 -24.68 -16.56 -7.15
N ASN A 240 -25.11 -17.55 -6.36
CA ASN A 240 -25.81 -17.29 -5.09
C ASN A 240 -24.94 -16.50 -4.12
N ARG A 241 -23.63 -16.79 -4.07
CA ARG A 241 -22.66 -16.01 -3.29
C ARG A 241 -22.64 -14.54 -3.73
N LEU A 242 -22.57 -14.27 -5.04
CA LEU A 242 -22.56 -12.90 -5.56
C LEU A 242 -23.89 -12.19 -5.27
N THR A 243 -25.02 -12.90 -5.42
CA THR A 243 -26.35 -12.37 -5.08
C THR A 243 -26.48 -12.05 -3.58
N ASP A 244 -25.94 -12.89 -2.70
CA ASP A 244 -25.92 -12.61 -1.27
C ASP A 244 -25.07 -11.38 -0.94
N ILE A 245 -23.87 -11.27 -1.51
CA ILE A 245 -23.00 -10.10 -1.33
C ILE A 245 -23.70 -8.82 -1.81
N LEU A 246 -24.35 -8.86 -2.98
CA LEU A 246 -25.12 -7.75 -3.52
C LEU A 246 -26.27 -7.35 -2.59
N ARG A 247 -27.09 -8.32 -2.17
CA ARG A 247 -28.23 -8.09 -1.28
C ARG A 247 -27.76 -7.47 0.03
N ASP A 248 -26.75 -8.06 0.65
CA ASP A 248 -26.28 -7.66 1.98
C ASP A 248 -25.51 -6.33 1.91
N GLY A 249 -24.78 -6.08 0.83
CA GLY A 249 -24.14 -4.79 0.55
C GLY A 249 -25.14 -3.65 0.35
N LEU A 250 -26.29 -3.89 -0.28
CA LEU A 250 -27.36 -2.89 -0.43
C LEU A 250 -28.01 -2.49 0.91
N PHE A 251 -27.96 -3.35 1.93
CA PHE A 251 -28.46 -3.03 3.27
C PHE A 251 -27.53 -2.09 4.06
N ILE A 252 -26.31 -1.85 3.59
CA ILE A 252 -25.41 -0.87 4.19
C ILE A 252 -25.91 0.53 3.82
N ALA A 253 -26.26 1.35 4.82
CA ALA A 253 -26.90 2.64 4.60
C ALA A 253 -25.97 3.67 3.94
N ASP A 254 -24.70 3.73 4.38
CA ASP A 254 -23.72 4.66 3.84
C ASP A 254 -23.05 4.10 2.57
N VAL A 255 -23.05 4.90 1.50
CA VAL A 255 -22.43 4.56 0.22
C VAL A 255 -20.90 4.41 0.36
N SER A 256 -20.25 5.18 1.23
CA SER A 256 -18.80 4.99 1.45
C SER A 256 -18.50 3.64 2.11
N ASP A 257 -19.33 3.22 3.07
CA ASP A 257 -19.18 1.92 3.74
C ASP A 257 -19.44 0.75 2.79
N ARG A 258 -20.30 0.92 1.78
CA ARG A 258 -20.53 -0.10 0.75
C ARG A 258 -19.27 -0.41 -0.04
N LEU A 259 -18.56 0.62 -0.50
CA LEU A 259 -17.33 0.43 -1.28
C LEU A 259 -16.21 -0.17 -0.42
N ASP A 260 -16.06 0.31 0.81
CA ASP A 260 -15.08 -0.25 1.75
C ASP A 260 -15.40 -1.71 2.11
N PHE A 261 -16.68 -2.09 2.21
CA PHE A 261 -17.12 -3.48 2.42
C PHE A 261 -16.76 -4.38 1.23
N ILE A 262 -17.00 -3.92 -0.01
CA ILE A 262 -16.65 -4.67 -1.22
C ILE A 262 -15.13 -4.88 -1.29
N GLU A 263 -14.36 -3.82 -1.04
CA GLU A 263 -12.90 -3.91 -1.00
C GLU A 263 -12.42 -4.90 0.07
N TYR A 264 -13.02 -4.88 1.26
CA TYR A 264 -12.72 -5.86 2.30
C TYR A 264 -12.98 -7.30 1.85
N LEU A 265 -14.12 -7.56 1.20
CA LEU A 265 -14.47 -8.89 0.69
C LEU A 265 -13.50 -9.36 -0.41
N MET A 266 -12.97 -8.45 -1.22
CA MET A 266 -11.92 -8.76 -2.20
C MET A 266 -10.61 -9.15 -1.51
N ILE A 267 -10.17 -8.39 -0.50
CA ILE A 267 -8.96 -8.69 0.29
C ILE A 267 -9.08 -10.06 0.98
N ARG A 268 -10.29 -10.40 1.46
CA ARG A 268 -10.58 -11.69 2.11
C ARG A 268 -10.87 -12.83 1.14
N GLU A 269 -10.68 -12.62 -0.16
CA GLU A 269 -10.95 -13.59 -1.23
C GLU A 269 -12.39 -14.12 -1.29
N VAL A 270 -13.34 -13.38 -0.71
CA VAL A 270 -14.77 -13.70 -0.82
C VAL A 270 -15.25 -13.39 -2.24
N ILE A 271 -14.83 -12.23 -2.75
CA ILE A 271 -14.84 -11.87 -4.17
C ILE A 271 -13.54 -12.40 -4.77
N VAL A 272 -13.63 -13.17 -5.86
CA VAL A 272 -12.46 -13.96 -6.30
C VAL A 272 -11.61 -13.31 -7.38
N ASP A 273 -12.13 -12.30 -8.09
CA ASP A 273 -11.41 -11.50 -9.08
C ASP A 273 -12.03 -10.12 -9.32
N GLU A 274 -11.33 -9.31 -10.13
CA GLU A 274 -11.73 -7.95 -10.50
C GLU A 274 -13.06 -7.91 -11.27
N GLN A 275 -13.36 -8.93 -12.08
CA GLN A 275 -14.61 -8.97 -12.83
C GLN A 275 -15.82 -9.06 -11.91
N GLU A 276 -15.75 -9.88 -10.86
CA GLU A 276 -16.80 -9.95 -9.84
C GLU A 276 -16.89 -8.65 -9.05
N MET A 277 -15.76 -8.05 -8.71
CA MET A 277 -15.72 -6.76 -8.01
C MET A 277 -16.40 -5.67 -8.85
N ASP A 278 -16.10 -5.58 -10.14
CA ASP A 278 -16.70 -4.60 -11.06
C ASP A 278 -18.21 -4.78 -11.16
N ILE A 279 -18.69 -6.01 -11.29
CA ILE A 279 -20.12 -6.31 -11.31
C ILE A 279 -20.76 -5.83 -10.01
N ILE A 280 -20.20 -6.20 -8.86
CA ILE A 280 -20.76 -5.82 -7.56
C ILE A 280 -20.75 -4.29 -7.39
N CYS A 281 -19.66 -3.62 -7.77
CA CYS A 281 -19.55 -2.17 -7.73
C CYS A 281 -20.56 -1.46 -8.63
N GLN A 282 -20.89 -1.99 -9.81
CA GLN A 282 -21.92 -1.41 -10.68
C GLN A 282 -23.31 -1.41 -10.02
N PHE A 283 -23.63 -2.45 -9.25
CA PHE A 283 -24.95 -2.60 -8.64
C PHE A 283 -25.06 -1.98 -7.23
N VAL A 284 -23.99 -2.03 -6.44
CA VAL A 284 -23.95 -1.57 -5.05
C VAL A 284 -23.38 -0.15 -4.95
N GLY A 285 -22.50 0.20 -5.89
CA GLY A 285 -21.57 1.32 -5.79
C GLY A 285 -21.73 2.44 -6.80
N LEU A 286 -22.91 2.63 -7.43
CA LEU A 286 -23.47 3.91 -7.96
C LEU A 286 -24.55 3.62 -9.02
N SER A 287 -25.83 3.76 -8.65
CA SER A 287 -26.89 4.11 -9.59
C SER A 287 -26.94 5.65 -9.75
N ASP A 288 -25.82 6.27 -10.13
CA ASP A 288 -25.78 7.65 -10.60
C ASP A 288 -25.12 7.69 -11.98
N SER A 289 -25.98 7.68 -12.99
CA SER A 289 -25.67 7.98 -14.37
C SER A 289 -25.09 9.41 -14.49
N ASN A 290 -23.76 9.51 -14.55
CA ASN A 290 -22.90 10.56 -15.12
C ASN A 290 -21.73 10.91 -14.20
N GLY A 291 -20.58 10.25 -14.37
CA GLY A 291 -19.34 10.72 -13.74
C GLY A 291 -18.20 9.74 -13.82
N LYS A 292 -17.22 10.05 -14.68
CA LYS A 292 -15.88 9.43 -14.80
C LYS A 292 -15.40 8.71 -13.52
N GLN A 293 -15.47 7.39 -13.51
CA GLN A 293 -14.83 6.51 -12.52
C GLN A 293 -13.48 5.94 -13.03
N GLU A 294 -12.96 6.44 -14.16
CA GLU A 294 -11.59 6.17 -14.58
C GLU A 294 -10.61 6.99 -13.71
N SER A 295 -9.95 6.33 -12.75
CA SER A 295 -8.55 6.56 -12.32
C SER A 295 -8.20 6.11 -10.89
N LYS A 296 -9.18 5.89 -9.99
CA LYS A 296 -8.88 5.58 -8.58
C LYS A 296 -8.68 4.09 -8.26
N PHE A 297 -9.31 3.17 -9.00
CA PHE A 297 -9.19 1.73 -8.73
C PHE A 297 -8.08 1.05 -9.53
N SER A 298 -7.84 1.49 -10.78
CA SER A 298 -6.81 0.91 -11.66
C SER A 298 -5.37 1.22 -11.23
N SER A 299 -5.15 2.24 -10.39
CA SER A 299 -3.82 2.59 -9.88
C SER A 299 -3.41 1.82 -8.61
N ILE A 300 -4.33 1.05 -8.01
CA ILE A 300 -4.11 0.37 -6.73
C ILE A 300 -3.91 -1.15 -6.92
N LEU A 301 -4.45 -1.74 -8.00
CA LEU A 301 -4.46 -3.20 -8.22
C LEU A 301 -3.45 -3.74 -9.26
N SER A 302 -2.65 -2.91 -9.92
CA SER A 302 -1.68 -3.39 -10.92
C SER A 302 -0.47 -4.10 -10.29
N CYS A 303 -0.61 -5.38 -9.99
CA CYS A 303 0.48 -6.35 -10.11
C CYS A 303 0.50 -6.88 -11.55
N PRO A 304 1.61 -6.80 -12.31
CA PRO A 304 1.67 -7.51 -13.59
C PRO A 304 1.77 -9.01 -13.31
N VAL A 305 0.65 -9.72 -13.43
CA VAL A 305 0.71 -11.16 -13.66
C VAL A 305 1.20 -11.33 -15.10
N ASN A 306 2.46 -11.75 -15.25
CA ASN A 306 3.01 -12.15 -16.54
C ASN A 306 2.19 -13.32 -17.09
N TYR A 307 1.27 -13.04 -18.01
CA TYR A 307 0.75 -14.06 -18.91
C TYR A 307 1.82 -14.34 -19.96
N PRO A 308 2.24 -15.60 -20.19
CA PRO A 308 3.09 -15.92 -21.32
C PRO A 308 2.34 -15.56 -22.60
N GLN A 309 2.88 -14.62 -23.37
CA GLN A 309 2.39 -14.26 -24.69
C GLN A 309 2.42 -15.52 -25.56
N ALA A 310 1.25 -16.09 -25.83
CA ALA A 310 1.10 -17.06 -26.89
C ALA A 310 1.35 -16.32 -28.21
N ASN A 311 2.36 -16.78 -28.95
CA ASN A 311 2.69 -16.35 -30.30
C ASN A 311 1.43 -16.32 -31.17
N VAL A 312 0.92 -15.12 -31.47
CA VAL A 312 -0.01 -14.93 -32.57
C VAL A 312 0.84 -14.69 -33.80
N MET A 313 1.00 -15.75 -34.59
CA MET A 313 1.55 -15.66 -35.94
C MET A 313 0.68 -14.74 -36.80
N ASP A 314 1.35 -13.78 -37.43
CA ASP A 314 0.84 -12.97 -38.54
C ASP A 314 0.20 -13.84 -39.63
N PHE A 315 -1.06 -13.57 -39.94
CA PHE A 315 -1.57 -13.67 -41.30
C PHE A 315 -2.47 -12.48 -41.58
N ALA A 316 -1.87 -11.48 -42.22
CA ALA A 316 -2.59 -10.43 -42.92
C ALA A 316 -3.31 -11.04 -44.12
N GLU A 317 -4.60 -10.81 -44.26
CA GLU A 317 -5.20 -10.70 -45.60
C GLU A 317 -6.28 -9.61 -45.61
N VAL A 318 -5.95 -8.60 -46.40
CA VAL A 318 -6.73 -7.41 -46.71
C VAL A 318 -7.82 -7.81 -47.70
N HIS A 319 -9.09 -7.61 -47.35
CA HIS A 319 -10.11 -7.37 -48.37
C HIS A 319 -11.06 -6.24 -47.98
N ASN A 320 -10.76 -5.07 -48.57
CA ASN A 320 -11.68 -3.98 -48.81
C ASN A 320 -12.93 -4.48 -49.54
N SER A 321 -14.13 -4.22 -49.01
CA SER A 321 -15.24 -3.82 -49.90
C SER A 321 -16.21 -2.87 -49.18
N LYS A 322 -16.41 -1.74 -49.83
CA LYS A 322 -17.38 -0.69 -49.53
C LYS A 322 -18.78 -1.21 -49.84
N VAL A 323 -19.72 -1.14 -48.89
CA VAL A 323 -21.14 -0.94 -49.20
C VAL A 323 -21.78 -0.06 -48.13
N ASN A 324 -22.34 1.07 -48.56
CA ASN A 324 -23.07 2.06 -47.76
C ASN A 324 -24.47 1.54 -47.37
N PRO A 325 -25.11 2.13 -46.34
CA PRO A 325 -26.33 1.62 -45.73
C PRO A 325 -27.56 1.89 -46.59
N THR A 326 -28.58 1.03 -46.49
CA THR A 326 -29.93 1.38 -46.92
C THR A 326 -30.93 0.91 -45.87
N LEU A 327 -31.72 1.88 -45.41
CA LEU A 327 -32.89 1.77 -44.55
C LEU A 327 -33.95 0.83 -45.15
N ILE A 328 -34.56 0.00 -44.31
CA ILE A 328 -36.01 -0.10 -44.11
C ILE A 328 -36.26 -0.23 -42.61
#